data_AF-W9SN61-F1
#
_entry.id   AF-W9SN61-F1
#
_cell.length_a   1.000
_cell.length_b   1.000
_cell.length_c   1.000
_cell.angle_alpha   90.00
_cell.angle_beta   90.00
_cell.angle_gamma   90.00
#
_symmetry.space_group_name_H-M   'P 1'
#
loop_
_entity.id
_entity.type
_entity.pdbx_description
1 polymer ?
#
loop_
_entity_poly.entity_id
_entity_poly.type
_entity_poly.pdbx_seq_one_letter_code
_entity_poly.pdbx_strand_id
1 'polypeptide(L)'
;MVLQTIDLLRNEIPLEQETVNFSEDAVIGLVLVDIINGFCTVGAGNLAPREPNRQVSGMISESAALARQFCEKKLPVMAFLDSHQPNKPEDPYPPHCIAGTDESNLVPALRWLEKEQNVRIRRKECFDGYLGSIEADGSNVFVDWVKQNQIKTVSS
;
A
#
# COMPACT_ATOMS: atom_id res chain seq x y z
N MET A 1 -0.07 27.93 13.89
CA MET A 1 -0.39 26.82 14.82
C MET A 1 0.34 25.52 14.46
N VAL A 2 0.43 25.09 13.19
CA VAL A 2 1.16 23.86 12.80
C VAL A 2 2.64 23.84 13.22
N LEU A 3 3.35 24.97 13.09
CA LEU A 3 4.77 25.09 13.48
C LEU A 3 5.01 24.74 14.96
N GLN A 4 4.18 25.24 15.88
CA GLN A 4 4.33 24.99 17.32
C GLN A 4 4.21 23.49 17.69
N THR A 5 3.35 22.74 16.99
CA THR A 5 3.20 21.30 17.24
C THR A 5 4.41 20.51 16.73
N ILE A 6 4.98 20.89 15.58
CA ILE A 6 6.16 20.23 15.03
C ILE A 6 7.41 20.51 15.87
N ASP A 7 7.55 21.73 16.36
CA ASP A 7 8.66 22.09 17.27
C ASP A 7 8.58 21.33 18.60
N LEU A 8 7.38 21.11 19.12
CA LEU A 8 7.18 20.24 20.30
C LEU A 8 7.56 18.79 20.00
N LEU A 9 7.18 18.25 18.84
CA LEU A 9 7.51 16.88 18.45
C LEU A 9 9.02 16.66 18.28
N ARG A 10 9.75 17.64 17.72
CA ARG A 10 11.22 17.56 17.56
C ARG A 10 11.99 17.45 18.87
N ASN A 11 11.44 17.98 19.96
CA ASN A 11 12.08 17.90 21.27
C ASN A 11 11.88 16.54 21.95
N GLU A 12 10.81 15.82 21.58
CA GLU A 12 10.43 14.55 22.21
C GLU A 12 10.81 13.33 21.38
N ILE A 13 10.93 13.48 20.05
CA ILE A 13 11.31 12.41 19.12
C ILE A 13 12.27 12.93 18.04
N PRO A 14 13.22 12.11 17.55
CA PRO A 14 14.13 12.47 16.47
C PRO A 14 13.36 12.57 15.14
N LEU A 15 12.68 13.70 14.94
CA LEU A 15 11.87 14.01 13.76
C LEU A 15 12.62 15.00 12.87
N GLU A 16 13.27 14.50 11.83
CA GLU A 16 13.84 15.34 10.77
C GLU A 16 12.77 15.59 9.71
N GLN A 17 12.58 16.87 9.36
CA GLN A 17 11.74 17.23 8.22
C GLN A 17 12.63 17.39 7.01
N GLU A 18 12.33 16.63 5.96
CA GLU A 18 12.95 16.81 4.66
C GLU A 18 11.92 17.31 3.65
N THR A 19 12.35 18.25 2.81
CA THR A 19 11.58 18.66 1.64
C THR A 19 11.96 17.75 0.50
N VAL A 20 11.03 16.91 0.07
CA VAL A 20 11.21 16.09 -1.14
C VAL A 20 10.82 16.94 -2.35
N ASN A 21 11.83 17.38 -3.11
CA ASN A 21 11.62 18.07 -4.38
C ASN A 21 11.46 17.04 -5.50
N PHE A 22 10.24 16.85 -5.97
CA PHE A 22 10.00 16.09 -7.18
C PHE A 22 10.38 16.96 -8.38
N SER A 23 11.43 16.57 -9.12
CA SER A 23 11.77 17.21 -10.39
C SER A 23 10.55 17.14 -11.32
N GLU A 24 10.27 18.22 -12.06
CA GLU A 24 9.16 18.27 -13.02
C GLU A 24 9.26 17.17 -14.10
N ASP A 25 10.48 16.68 -14.37
CA ASP A 25 10.77 15.63 -15.33
C ASP A 25 10.77 14.21 -14.71
N ALA A 26 10.57 14.08 -13.40
CA ALA A 26 10.58 12.80 -12.73
C ALA A 26 9.21 12.10 -12.81
N VAL A 27 9.21 10.85 -13.26
CA VAL A 27 8.01 10.00 -13.17
C VAL A 27 7.84 9.56 -11.72
N ILE A 28 6.71 9.96 -11.13
CA ILE A 28 6.32 9.59 -9.77
C ILE A 28 5.35 8.42 -9.85
N GLY A 29 5.67 7.33 -9.16
CA GLY A 29 4.76 6.20 -8.97
C GLY A 29 4.17 6.19 -7.56
N LEU A 30 2.93 5.73 -7.42
CA LEU A 30 2.29 5.50 -6.13
C LEU A 30 2.33 4.02 -5.80
N VAL A 31 2.76 3.69 -4.58
CA VAL A 31 2.68 2.33 -4.05
C VAL A 31 1.68 2.30 -2.90
N LEU A 32 0.62 1.51 -3.04
CA LEU A 32 -0.36 1.23 -1.99
C LEU A 32 -0.04 -0.13 -1.38
N VAL A 33 0.12 -0.19 -0.06
CA VAL A 33 0.51 -1.40 0.64
C VAL A 33 -0.66 -1.89 1.50
N ASP A 34 -1.20 -3.05 1.14
CA ASP A 34 -2.10 -3.84 1.96
C ASP A 34 -3.36 -3.09 2.49
N ILE A 35 -3.92 -2.18 1.67
CA ILE A 35 -5.21 -1.51 1.97
C ILE A 35 -6.38 -2.44 1.59
N ILE A 36 -6.44 -3.58 2.26
CA ILE A 36 -7.35 -4.70 2.02
C ILE A 36 -8.31 -4.93 3.19
N ASN A 37 -9.39 -5.68 2.95
CA ASN A 37 -10.42 -5.90 3.97
C ASN A 37 -9.87 -6.56 5.23
N GLY A 38 -8.99 -7.55 5.09
CA GLY A 38 -8.40 -8.32 6.19
C GLY A 38 -7.61 -7.47 7.20
N PHE A 39 -7.24 -6.24 6.86
CA PHE A 39 -6.55 -5.30 7.74
C PHE A 39 -7.33 -4.01 8.04
N CYS A 40 -8.31 -3.66 7.22
CA CYS A 40 -8.91 -2.32 7.28
C CYS A 40 -10.43 -2.32 7.51
N THR A 41 -11.14 -3.40 7.18
CA THR A 41 -12.59 -3.46 7.28
C THR A 41 -13.02 -4.08 8.61
N VAL A 42 -13.82 -3.36 9.39
CA VAL A 42 -14.23 -3.79 10.73
C VAL A 42 -14.80 -5.21 10.70
N GLY A 43 -14.21 -6.11 11.49
CA GLY A 43 -14.64 -7.50 11.61
C GLY A 43 -14.44 -8.38 10.38
N ALA A 44 -13.72 -7.91 9.35
CA ALA A 44 -13.55 -8.68 8.11
C ALA A 44 -12.58 -9.85 8.23
N GLY A 45 -11.67 -9.84 9.20
CA GLY A 45 -10.67 -10.90 9.41
C GLY A 45 -9.98 -10.78 10.77
N ASN A 46 -9.11 -11.74 11.08
CA ASN A 46 -8.43 -11.84 12.37
C ASN A 46 -7.54 -10.64 12.72
N LEU A 47 -7.02 -9.95 11.69
CA LEU A 47 -6.14 -8.78 11.82
C LEU A 47 -6.83 -7.46 11.46
N ALA A 48 -8.13 -7.48 11.23
CA ALA A 48 -8.90 -6.27 10.97
C ALA A 48 -9.33 -5.60 12.28
N PRO A 49 -9.68 -4.29 12.26
CA PRO A 49 -10.22 -3.61 13.43
C PRO A 49 -11.45 -4.34 13.96
N ARG A 50 -11.55 -4.50 15.29
CA ARG A 50 -12.73 -5.10 15.93
C ARG A 50 -13.91 -4.14 16.03
N GLU A 51 -13.62 -2.84 15.98
CA GLU A 51 -14.59 -1.75 16.07
C GLU A 51 -14.16 -0.59 15.15
N PRO A 52 -15.03 0.39 14.87
CA PRO A 52 -14.70 1.52 14.01
C PRO A 52 -13.45 2.28 14.48
N ASN A 53 -12.45 2.38 13.59
CA ASN A 53 -11.20 3.08 13.86
C ASN A 53 -11.05 4.29 12.92
N ARG A 54 -11.08 5.50 13.50
CA ARG A 54 -10.98 6.76 12.74
C ARG A 54 -9.68 6.91 11.97
N GLN A 55 -8.56 6.40 12.52
CA GLN A 55 -7.26 6.48 11.85
C GLN A 55 -7.25 5.63 10.58
N VAL A 56 -7.78 4.41 10.66
CA VAL A 56 -7.91 3.51 9.50
C VAL A 56 -8.85 4.11 8.45
N SER A 57 -10.02 4.62 8.84
CA SER A 57 -10.94 5.26 7.88
C SER A 57 -10.36 6.51 7.24
N GLY A 58 -9.57 7.29 7.99
CA GLY A 58 -8.84 8.44 7.48
C GLY A 58 -7.80 8.02 6.45
N MET A 59 -6.94 7.06 6.79
CA MET A 59 -5.93 6.51 5.89
C MET A 59 -6.53 5.96 4.59
N ILE A 60 -7.64 5.22 4.65
CA ILE A 60 -8.35 4.75 3.45
C ILE A 60 -8.81 5.94 2.58
N SER A 61 -9.39 6.96 3.21
CA SER A 61 -9.94 8.12 2.50
C SER A 61 -8.86 8.92 1.78
N GLU A 62 -7.75 9.21 2.47
CA GLU A 62 -6.59 9.90 1.89
C GLU A 62 -5.93 9.07 0.78
N SER A 63 -5.78 7.76 1.00
CA SER A 63 -5.24 6.85 -0.02
C SER A 63 -6.10 6.80 -1.28
N ALA A 64 -7.43 6.78 -1.13
CA ALA A 64 -8.35 6.81 -2.26
C ALA A 64 -8.33 8.16 -2.99
N ALA A 65 -8.22 9.27 -2.27
CA ALA A 65 -8.08 10.60 -2.86
C ALA A 65 -6.77 10.75 -3.64
N LEU A 66 -5.66 10.27 -3.09
CA LEU A 66 -4.35 10.27 -3.75
C LEU A 66 -4.34 9.36 -4.98
N ALA A 67 -4.87 8.13 -4.86
CA ALA A 67 -4.93 7.18 -5.96
C ALA A 67 -5.76 7.71 -7.14
N ARG A 68 -6.85 8.45 -6.88
CA ARG A 68 -7.63 9.15 -7.92
C ARG A 68 -6.78 10.14 -8.69
N GLN A 69 -6.03 11.00 -8.00
CA GLN A 69 -5.16 11.98 -8.66
C GLN A 69 -4.09 11.31 -9.54
N PHE A 70 -3.54 10.18 -9.10
CA PHE A 70 -2.59 9.40 -9.93
C PHE A 70 -3.28 8.81 -11.17
N CYS A 71 -4.45 8.21 -11.01
CA CYS A 71 -5.17 7.59 -12.13
C CYS A 71 -5.69 8.62 -13.14
N GLU A 72 -6.19 9.77 -12.68
CA GLU A 72 -6.61 10.89 -13.54
C GLU A 72 -5.45 11.41 -14.39
N LYS A 73 -4.24 11.47 -13.82
CA LYS A 73 -3.01 11.87 -14.51
C LYS A 73 -2.34 10.73 -15.28
N LYS A 74 -2.93 9.52 -15.29
CA LYS A 74 -2.36 8.30 -15.88
C LYS A 74 -0.96 7.96 -15.32
N LEU A 75 -0.67 8.37 -14.10
CA LEU A 75 0.58 8.07 -13.42
C LEU A 75 0.62 6.63 -12.92
N PRO A 76 1.80 6.00 -12.81
CA PRO A 76 1.93 4.61 -12.40
C PRO A 76 1.42 4.39 -10.97
N VAL A 77 0.62 3.34 -10.77
CA VAL A 77 0.19 2.90 -9.44
C VAL A 77 0.50 1.41 -9.29
N MET A 78 1.08 1.02 -8.17
CA MET A 78 1.28 -0.37 -7.76
C MET A 78 0.48 -0.61 -6.47
N ALA A 79 -0.32 -1.67 -6.41
CA ALA A 79 -1.02 -2.07 -5.19
C ALA A 79 -0.56 -3.46 -4.77
N PHE A 80 0.05 -3.55 -3.59
CA PHE A 80 0.35 -4.82 -2.94
C PHE A 80 -0.86 -5.26 -2.12
N LEU A 81 -1.25 -6.53 -2.30
CA LEU A 81 -2.34 -7.16 -1.58
C LEU A 81 -1.81 -8.44 -0.94
N ASP A 82 -1.76 -8.45 0.38
CA ASP A 82 -1.49 -9.67 1.13
C ASP A 82 -2.54 -10.75 0.84
N SER A 83 -2.05 -11.96 0.56
CA SER A 83 -2.83 -13.03 -0.05
C SER A 83 -2.20 -14.39 0.24
N HIS A 84 -2.58 -14.99 1.37
CA HIS A 84 -1.97 -16.22 1.89
C HIS A 84 -2.64 -17.50 1.43
N GLN A 85 -1.87 -18.59 1.40
CA GLN A 85 -2.45 -19.92 1.24
C GLN A 85 -2.93 -20.47 2.59
N PRO A 86 -4.11 -21.11 2.66
CA PRO A 86 -4.64 -21.66 3.92
C PRO A 86 -3.69 -22.63 4.64
N ASN A 87 -2.86 -23.34 3.88
CA ASN A 87 -2.02 -24.42 4.38
C ASN A 87 -0.56 -24.00 4.63
N LYS A 88 -0.26 -22.70 4.56
CA LYS A 88 1.08 -22.15 4.78
C LYS A 88 1.00 -21.07 5.86
N PRO A 89 1.15 -21.43 7.16
CA PRO A 89 1.08 -20.46 8.24
C PRO A 89 2.27 -19.49 8.20
N GLU A 90 2.03 -18.24 8.59
CA GLU A 90 3.04 -17.20 8.75
C GLU A 90 3.12 -16.81 10.24
N ASP A 91 3.83 -17.60 11.03
CA ASP A 91 3.98 -17.32 12.46
C ASP A 91 4.72 -15.98 12.69
N PRO A 92 4.29 -15.15 13.66
CA PRO A 92 3.31 -15.43 14.71
C PRO A 92 1.87 -15.01 14.37
N TYR A 93 1.55 -14.72 13.11
CA TYR A 93 0.26 -14.18 12.72
C TYR A 93 -0.83 -15.28 12.64
N PRO A 94 -2.07 -14.99 13.06
CA PRO A 94 -3.19 -15.90 12.83
C PRO A 94 -3.45 -16.03 11.32
N PRO A 95 -4.22 -17.04 10.86
CA PRO A 95 -4.68 -17.08 9.48
C PRO A 95 -5.36 -15.77 9.10
N HIS A 96 -4.93 -15.16 8.00
CA HIS A 96 -5.41 -13.85 7.56
C HIS A 96 -5.28 -13.73 6.05
N CYS A 97 -6.07 -12.84 5.46
CA CYS A 97 -5.92 -12.43 4.06
C CYS A 97 -5.85 -13.63 3.10
N ILE A 98 -6.65 -14.66 3.36
CA ILE A 98 -6.58 -15.92 2.63
C ILE A 98 -6.97 -15.71 1.16
N ALA A 99 -6.15 -16.20 0.24
CA ALA A 99 -6.34 -16.07 -1.19
C ALA A 99 -7.73 -16.59 -1.60
N GLY A 100 -8.46 -15.77 -2.36
CA GLY A 100 -9.82 -16.08 -2.83
C GLY A 100 -10.93 -15.72 -1.84
N THR A 101 -10.60 -15.29 -0.61
CA THR A 101 -11.58 -14.72 0.32
C THR A 101 -11.65 -13.20 0.18
N ASP A 102 -12.74 -12.60 0.68
CA ASP A 102 -12.91 -11.15 0.69
C ASP A 102 -11.84 -10.42 1.53
N GLU A 103 -11.24 -11.08 2.52
CA GLU A 103 -10.14 -10.53 3.32
C GLU A 103 -8.99 -10.05 2.43
N SER A 104 -8.64 -10.85 1.43
CA SER A 104 -7.52 -10.59 0.51
C SER A 104 -7.83 -9.54 -0.56
N ASN A 105 -9.04 -8.98 -0.59
CA ASN A 105 -9.44 -8.00 -1.59
C ASN A 105 -9.27 -6.57 -1.08
N LEU A 106 -9.07 -5.61 -2.00
CA LEU A 106 -9.09 -4.19 -1.68
C LEU A 106 -10.36 -3.82 -0.90
N VAL A 107 -10.22 -2.85 0.00
CA VAL A 107 -11.37 -2.22 0.64
C VAL A 107 -12.32 -1.63 -0.41
N PRO A 108 -13.63 -1.56 -0.15
CA PRO A 108 -14.60 -1.07 -1.14
C PRO A 108 -14.24 0.28 -1.77
N ALA A 109 -13.64 1.19 -0.99
CA ALA A 109 -13.22 2.51 -1.45
C ALA A 109 -12.11 2.50 -2.53
N LEU A 110 -11.39 1.39 -2.68
CA LEU A 110 -10.27 1.22 -3.61
C LEU A 110 -10.52 0.16 -4.69
N ARG A 111 -11.59 -0.63 -4.61
CA ARG A 111 -11.89 -1.71 -5.59
C ARG A 111 -11.97 -1.23 -7.04
N TRP A 112 -12.27 0.05 -7.28
CA TRP A 112 -12.28 0.61 -8.63
C TRP A 112 -10.90 0.59 -9.31
N LEU A 113 -9.80 0.57 -8.54
CA LEU A 113 -8.43 0.46 -9.06
C LEU A 113 -8.19 -0.81 -9.88
N GLU A 114 -8.95 -1.88 -9.63
CA GLU A 114 -8.84 -3.15 -10.38
C GLU A 114 -9.16 -2.98 -11.87
N LYS A 115 -9.81 -1.88 -12.25
CA LYS A 115 -10.24 -1.58 -13.62
C LYS A 115 -9.35 -0.54 -14.31
N GLU A 116 -8.39 0.04 -13.60
CA GLU A 116 -7.54 1.11 -14.13
C GLU A 116 -6.30 0.54 -14.82
N GLN A 117 -6.02 1.02 -16.03
CA GLN A 117 -4.92 0.49 -16.86
C GLN A 117 -3.52 0.85 -16.35
N ASN A 118 -3.39 1.97 -15.63
CA ASN A 118 -2.15 2.43 -15.03
C ASN A 118 -1.89 1.80 -13.64
N VAL A 119 -2.79 0.92 -13.17
CA VAL A 119 -2.65 0.21 -11.89
C VAL A 119 -2.12 -1.21 -12.14
N ARG A 120 -1.07 -1.57 -11.41
CA ARG A 120 -0.56 -2.93 -11.31
C ARG A 120 -0.91 -3.49 -9.93
N ILE A 121 -1.68 -4.57 -9.87
CA ILE A 121 -1.97 -5.28 -8.62
C ILE A 121 -0.99 -6.44 -8.48
N ARG A 122 -0.34 -6.55 -7.32
CA ARG A 122 0.50 -7.69 -6.95
C ARG A 122 -0.02 -8.32 -5.68
N ARG A 123 -0.50 -9.55 -5.81
CA ARG A 123 -0.79 -10.41 -4.66
C ARG A 123 0.50 -11.03 -4.15
N LYS A 124 0.74 -10.96 -2.84
CA LYS A 124 1.95 -11.46 -2.17
C LYS A 124 1.57 -12.35 -0.99
N GLU A 125 2.42 -13.32 -0.67
CA GLU A 125 2.24 -14.25 0.46
C GLU A 125 3.25 -14.00 1.59
N CYS A 126 3.71 -12.76 1.72
CA CYS A 126 4.64 -12.32 2.76
C CYS A 126 4.49 -10.81 3.00
N PHE A 127 4.97 -10.35 4.14
CA PHE A 127 4.93 -8.92 4.50
C PHE A 127 5.63 -8.00 3.48
N ASP A 128 6.79 -8.38 2.96
CA ASP A 128 7.61 -7.53 2.09
C ASP A 128 7.14 -7.57 0.62
N GLY A 129 6.78 -6.41 0.07
CA GLY A 129 6.29 -6.29 -1.31
C GLY A 129 7.35 -6.58 -2.39
N TYR A 130 8.63 -6.34 -2.10
CA TYR A 130 9.73 -6.65 -3.02
C TYR A 130 9.99 -8.15 -3.08
N LEU A 131 10.13 -8.82 -1.93
CA LEU A 131 10.30 -10.28 -1.84
C LEU A 131 9.07 -11.00 -2.41
N GLY A 132 7.87 -10.52 -2.07
CA GLY A 132 6.61 -11.04 -2.60
C GLY A 132 6.43 -10.81 -4.10
N SER A 133 7.30 -10.04 -4.74
CA SER A 133 7.32 -9.81 -6.19
C SER A 133 8.28 -10.73 -6.95
N ILE A 134 9.06 -11.56 -6.28
CA ILE A 134 9.95 -12.54 -6.93
C ILE A 134 9.11 -13.64 -7.57
N GLU A 135 9.38 -13.95 -8.83
CA GLU A 135 8.76 -15.04 -9.58
C GLU A 135 9.64 -16.29 -9.56
N ALA A 136 9.05 -17.44 -9.93
CA ALA A 136 9.76 -18.72 -9.96
C ALA A 136 10.96 -18.76 -10.93
N ASP A 137 10.96 -17.89 -11.95
CA ASP A 137 12.07 -17.74 -12.91
C ASP A 137 13.17 -16.78 -12.43
N GLY A 138 13.03 -16.20 -11.22
CA GLY A 138 13.95 -15.24 -10.64
C GLY A 138 13.74 -13.79 -11.08
N SER A 139 12.75 -13.50 -11.94
CA SER A 139 12.33 -12.13 -12.24
C SER A 139 11.62 -11.48 -11.05
N ASN A 140 11.42 -10.16 -11.10
CA ASN A 140 10.74 -9.43 -10.02
C ASN A 140 9.76 -8.40 -10.59
N VAL A 141 8.48 -8.61 -10.32
CA VAL A 141 7.38 -7.79 -10.85
C VAL A 141 7.50 -6.31 -10.45
N PHE A 142 7.94 -6.03 -9.22
CA PHE A 142 8.13 -4.66 -8.76
C PHE A 142 9.32 -3.99 -9.45
N VAL A 143 10.44 -4.70 -9.61
CA VAL A 143 11.59 -4.20 -10.36
C VAL A 143 11.23 -3.91 -11.81
N ASP A 144 10.46 -4.79 -12.44
CA ASP A 144 10.01 -4.59 -13.82
C ASP A 144 9.07 -3.39 -13.93
N TRP A 145 8.15 -3.22 -12.97
CA TRP A 145 7.28 -2.05 -12.89
C TRP A 145 8.09 -0.75 -12.71
N VAL A 146 9.10 -0.73 -11.83
CA VAL A 146 10.00 0.42 -11.63
C VAL A 146 10.74 0.77 -12.93
N LYS A 147 11.30 -0.23 -13.62
CA LYS A 147 12.04 -0.05 -14.88
C LYS A 147 11.14 0.47 -16.00
N GLN A 148 9.96 -0.14 -16.18
CA GLN A 148 8.99 0.23 -17.21
C GLN A 148 8.53 1.68 -17.06
N ASN A 149 8.35 2.13 -15.82
CA ASN A 149 7.90 3.48 -15.52
C ASN A 149 9.04 4.47 -15.27
N GLN A 150 10.30 4.04 -15.43
CA GLN A 150 11.51 4.87 -15.25
C GLN A 150 11.57 5.59 -13.90
N ILE A 151 11.06 4.96 -12.84
CA ILE A 151 11.06 5.51 -11.48
C ILE A 151 12.49 5.47 -10.94
N LYS A 152 12.99 6.62 -10.47
CA LYS A 152 14.40 6.79 -10.07
C LYS A 152 14.63 6.85 -8.57
N THR A 153 13.60 7.17 -7.80
CA THR A 153 13.71 7.42 -6.37
C THR A 153 12.48 6.86 -5.67
N VAL A 154 12.69 6.27 -4.50
CA VAL A 154 11.64 5.84 -3.58
C VAL A 154 11.78 6.69 -2.32
N SER A 155 10.71 7.32 -1.90
CA SER A 155 10.60 8.03 -0.63
C SER A 155 9.47 7.40 0.18
N SER A 156 9.73 7.08 1.45
CA SER A 156 8.78 6.45 2.39
C SER A 156 8.61 7.30 3.63
#